data_AF-A0A316JQC2-F1
#
_entry.id   AF-A0A316JQC2-F1
#
_cell.length_a   1.000
_cell.length_b   1.000
_cell.length_c   1.000
_cell.angle_alpha   90.00
_cell.angle_beta   90.00
_cell.angle_gamma   90.00
#
_symmetry.space_group_name_H-M   'P 1'
#
loop_
_entity.id
_entity.type
_entity.pdbx_description
1 polymer ?
#
loop_
_entity_poly.entity_id
_entity_poly.type
_entity_poly.pdbx_seq_one_letter_code
_entity_poly.pdbx_strand_id
1 'polypeptide(L)' 'MQFEQRYLGDGVYASFDGYQVWLHVNRHDAAPSVALEPAVIDALNAYYRDVTRPVSEGVRP' A
#
# COMPACT_ATOMS: atom_id res chain seq x y z
N MET A 1 14.69 -15.66 7.62
CA MET A 1 15.26 -14.80 6.56
C MET A 1 14.70 -13.40 6.80
N GLN A 2 15.55 -12.36 6.86
CA GLN A 2 15.09 -10.97 6.89
C GLN A 2 15.17 -10.45 5.46
N PHE A 3 14.04 -10.02 4.91
CA PHE A 3 13.99 -9.40 3.59
C PHE A 3 14.38 -7.92 3.70
N GLU A 4 15.01 -7.37 2.66
CA GLU A 4 15.42 -5.97 2.65
C GLU A 4 14.19 -5.06 2.75
N GLN A 5 14.16 -4.21 3.77
CA GLN A 5 13.08 -3.26 3.98
C GLN A 5 13.39 -1.94 3.28
N ARG A 6 12.46 -1.48 2.45
CA ARG A 6 12.49 -0.19 1.77
C ARG A 6 11.50 0.77 2.43
N TYR A 7 11.97 1.93 2.87
CA TYR A 7 11.10 3.00 3.38
C TYR A 7 10.25 3.60 2.25
N LEU A 8 8.94 3.71 2.46
CA LEU A 8 7.98 4.25 1.48
C LEU A 8 7.46 5.65 1.84
N GLY A 9 7.75 6.16 3.03
CA GLY A 9 7.15 7.40 3.56
C GLY A 9 6.18 7.13 4.70
N ASP A 10 5.85 8.16 5.48
CA ASP A 10 4.84 8.12 6.55
C ASP A 10 5.01 6.97 7.57
N GLY A 11 6.26 6.64 7.91
CA GLY A 11 6.56 5.53 8.82
C GLY A 11 6.29 4.13 8.26
N VAL A 12 6.01 4.01 6.96
CA VAL A 12 5.75 2.74 6.25
C VAL A 12 7.01 2.21 5.58
N TYR A 13 7.24 0.91 5.72
CA TYR A 13 8.33 0.16 5.10
C TYR A 13 7.75 -1.02 4.32
N ALA A 14 8.39 -1.43 3.23
CA ALA A 14 7.99 -2.58 2.45
C ALA A 14 9.14 -3.57 2.27
N SER A 15 8.84 -4.86 2.26
CA SER A 15 9.77 -5.91 1.83
C SER A 15 9.08 -6.92 0.92
N PHE A 16 9.84 -7.65 0.10
CA PHE A 16 9.31 -8.67 -0.81
C PHE A 16 9.94 -10.02 -0.50
N ASP A 17 9.11 -11.04 -0.31
CA ASP A 17 9.56 -12.38 0.10
C ASP A 17 9.75 -13.37 -1.07
N GLY A 18 9.49 -12.93 -2.30
CA GLY A 18 9.47 -13.77 -3.49
C GLY A 18 8.06 -14.11 -4.00
N TYR A 19 7.02 -13.83 -3.22
CA TYR A 19 5.62 -14.04 -3.60
C TYR A 19 4.73 -12.81 -3.30
N GLN A 20 4.84 -12.24 -2.12
CA GLN A 20 3.97 -11.15 -1.63
C GLN A 20 4.77 -9.97 -1.08
N VAL A 21 4.15 -8.79 -1.06
CA VAL A 21 4.72 -7.59 -0.45
C VAL A 21 4.31 -7.52 1.01
N TRP A 22 5.27 -7.39 1.91
CA TRP A 22 5.02 -7.13 3.32
C TRP A 22 5.13 -5.64 3.59
N LEU A 23 4.06 -5.03 4.08
CA LEU A 23 4.10 -3.68 4.63
C LEU A 23 4.32 -3.76 6.13
N HIS A 24 5.21 -2.92 6.64
CA HIS A 24 5.53 -2.78 8.05
C HIS A 24 5.31 -1.32 8.45
N VAL A 25 4.69 -1.08 9.59
CA VAL A 25 4.58 0.26 10.17
C VAL A 25 5.47 0.32 11.39
N ASN A 26 6.35 1.31 11.46
CA ASN A 26 7.17 1.50 12.64
C ASN A 26 6.33 2.17 13.75
N ARG A 27 5.86 1.37 14.72
CA ARG A 27 5.25 1.86 15.96
C ARG A 27 6.18 1.56 17.13
N HIS A 28 6.26 2.48 18.08
CA HIS A 28 7.15 2.40 19.25
C HIS A 28 6.98 1.13 20.11
N ASP A 29 5.81 0.49 20.05
CA ASP A 29 5.37 -0.61 20.91
C ASP A 29 5.10 -1.91 20.13
N ALA A 30 4.92 -1.86 18.81
CA ALA A 30 4.76 -3.02 17.94
C ALA A 30 5.06 -2.67 16.48
N ALA A 31 5.55 -3.63 15.70
CA ALA A 31 5.67 -3.46 14.24
C ALA A 31 4.54 -4.24 13.54
N PRO A 32 3.29 -3.72 13.51
CA PRO A 32 2.22 -4.38 12.79
C PRO A 32 2.63 -4.50 11.32
N SER A 33 2.40 -5.70 10.77
CA SER A 33 2.77 -6.03 9.41
C SER A 33 1.58 -6.64 8.69
N VAL A 34 1.39 -6.28 7.42
CA VAL A 34 0.36 -6.86 6.55
C VAL A 34 1.03 -7.40 5.29
N ALA A 35 0.64 -8.61 4.92
CA ALA A 35 1.01 -9.22 3.65
C ALA A 35 0.01 -8.83 2.56
N LEU A 36 0.52 -8.36 1.43
CA LEU A 36 -0.25 -8.04 0.23
C LEU A 36 0.12 -9.03 -0.87
N GLU A 37 -0.73 -10.02 -1.06
CA GLU A 37 -0.67 -10.90 -2.23
C GLU A 37 -1.02 -10.12 -3.52
N PRO A 38 -0.64 -10.62 -4.71
CA PRO A 38 -0.85 -9.91 -5.98
C PRO A 38 -2.29 -9.40 -6.18
N ALA A 39 -3.30 -10.24 -5.92
CA ALA A 39 -4.70 -9.86 -6.08
C ALA A 39 -5.14 -8.76 -5.09
N VAL A 40 -4.53 -8.70 -3.90
CA VAL A 40 -4.80 -7.65 -2.91
C VAL A 40 -4.22 -6.31 -3.36
N ILE A 41 -3.03 -6.33 -3.97
CA ILE A 41 -2.42 -5.14 -4.57
C ILE A 41 -3.30 -4.59 -5.69
N ASP A 42 -3.83 -5.45 -6.56
CA ASP A 42 -4.74 -5.04 -7.63
C ASP A 42 -6.00 -4.37 -7.09
N ALA A 43 -6.60 -4.95 -6.05
CA ALA A 43 -7.76 -4.38 -5.37
C ALA A 43 -7.46 -3.03 -4.70
N LEU A 44 -6.31 -2.92 -4.00
CA LEU A 44 -5.88 -1.67 -3.36
C LEU A 44 -5.66 -0.56 -4.40
N ASN A 45 -5.01 -0.88 -5.52
CA ASN A 45 -4.80 0.06 -6.61
C ASN A 45 -6.13 0.50 -7.24
N ALA A 46 -7.09 -0.42 -7.40
CA ALA A 46 -8.43 -0.08 -7.89
C ALA A 46 -9.17 0.86 -6.93
N TYR A 47 -9.13 0.55 -5.63
CA TYR A 47 -9.69 1.42 -4.60
C TYR A 47 -9.07 2.82 -4.61
N TYR A 48 -7.74 2.90 -4.63
CA TYR A 48 -7.05 4.19 -4.67
C TYR A 48 -7.46 5.04 -5.88
N ARG A 49 -7.55 4.43 -7.07
CA ARG A 49 -8.02 5.12 -8.28
C ARG A 49 -9.47 5.61 -8.16
N ASP A 50 -10.35 4.84 -7.55
CA ASP A 50 -11.75 5.22 -7.39
C ASP A 50 -11.90 6.44 -6.46
N VAL A 51 -11.21 6.43 -5.32
CA VAL A 51 -11.31 7.51 -4.32
C VAL A 51 -10.52 8.76 -4.67
N THR A 52 -9.48 8.65 -5.51
CA THR A 52 -8.68 9.80 -5.99
C THR A 52 -9.10 10.29 -7.37
N ARG A 53 -10.15 9.71 -7.96
CA ARG A 53 -10.67 10.16 -9.25
C ARG A 53 -11.03 11.65 -9.14
N PRO A 54 -10.45 12.52 -9.98
CA PRO A 54 -10.86 13.92 -10.04
C PRO A 54 -12.35 13.98 -10.32
N VAL A 55 -13.09 14.81 -9.58
CA VAL A 55 -14.45 15.14 -9.96
C VAL A 55 -14.36 15.84 -11.30
N SER A 56 -14.76 15.17 -12.38
CA SER A 56 -14.92 15.83 -13.68
C SER A 56 -15.91 16.98 -13.47
N GLU A 57 -15.45 18.22 -13.58
CA GLU A 57 -16.34 19.39 -13.53
C GLU A 57 -17.43 19.19 -14.57
N GLY A 58 -18.67 19.08 -14.09
CA GLY A 58 -19.82 18.92 -14.94
C GLY A 58 -19.90 20.11 -15.89
N VAL A 59 -19.89 19.82 -17.20
CA VAL A 59 -20.39 20.74 -18.23
C VAL A 59 -21.82 21.06 -17.83
N ARG A 60 -22.05 22.24 -17.25
CA ARG A 60 -23.40 22.77 -17.11
C ARG A 60 -23.91 23.12 -18.51
N PRO A 61 -25.13 22.70 -18.88
CA PRO A 61 -25.75 23.13 -20.14
C PRO A 61 -25.93 24.65 -20.19
#